data_AF-A0A3Q7F4X5-F1
#
_entry.id   AF-A0A3Q7F4X5-F1
#
_cell.length_a   1.000
_cell.length_b   1.000
_cell.length_c   1.000
_cell.angle_alpha   90.00
_cell.angle_beta   90.00
_cell.angle_gamma   90.00
#
_symmetry.space_group_name_H-M   'P 1'
#
loop_
_entity.id
_entity.type
_entity.pdbx_description
1 polymer ?
#
loop_
_entity_poly.entity_id
_entity_poly.type
_entity_poly.pdbx_seq_one_letter_code
_entity_poly.pdbx_strand_id
1 'polypeptide(L)'
;WNLWRQPIGFIVFLISSLAECERLPFDLPEAEEELVAGYQTEYSGIKFGLFYIASYLNLLVSSLFVTVLYLGGWNLSIPYIFVPDIFGINKGGKVFGTLIGIFITLAKTYLFLFIPIATRWTLPRLRMDQLLNLGWKFLLPISLGNLLLTTSSQLLSKIILSQFIIFFLYHISPT
;
A
#
# COMPACT_ATOMS: atom_id res chain seq x y z
N TRP A 1 5.81 -10.87 4.59
CA TRP A 1 5.10 -9.69 4.05
C TRP A 1 5.48 -9.46 2.61
N ASN A 2 4.57 -8.95 1.79
CA ASN A 2 4.83 -8.68 0.37
C ASN A 2 5.89 -7.58 0.20
N LEU A 3 6.07 -6.72 1.22
CA LEU A 3 7.18 -5.76 1.30
C LEU A 3 8.55 -6.39 0.99
N TRP A 4 8.85 -7.55 1.56
CA TRP A 4 10.14 -8.23 1.40
C TRP A 4 10.27 -8.93 0.04
N ARG A 5 9.14 -9.33 -0.57
CA ARG A 5 9.14 -10.05 -1.85
C ARG A 5 9.19 -9.09 -3.04
N GLN A 6 8.59 -7.89 -2.90
CA GLN A 6 8.47 -6.90 -3.97
C GLN A 6 8.75 -5.48 -3.46
N PRO A 7 10.03 -5.15 -3.15
CA PRO A 7 10.38 -3.81 -2.68
C PRO A 7 10.18 -2.75 -3.77
N ILE A 8 10.44 -3.08 -5.05
CA ILE A 8 10.23 -2.16 -6.17
C ILE A 8 8.74 -1.84 -6.32
N GLY A 9 7.89 -2.87 -6.31
CA GLY A 9 6.43 -2.70 -6.41
C GLY A 9 5.87 -1.85 -5.27
N PHE A 10 6.40 -2.03 -4.05
CA PHE A 10 6.02 -1.22 -2.90
C PHE A 10 6.31 0.27 -3.10
N ILE A 11 7.52 0.62 -3.56
CA ILE A 11 7.88 2.02 -3.79
C ILE A 11 7.01 2.64 -4.88
N VAL A 12 6.79 1.93 -5.98
CA VAL A 12 5.91 2.38 -7.08
C VAL A 12 4.48 2.62 -6.56
N PHE A 13 3.95 1.67 -5.79
CA PHE A 13 2.61 1.79 -5.22
C PHE A 13 2.49 2.95 -4.24
N LEU A 14 3.51 3.15 -3.40
CA LEU A 14 3.56 4.26 -2.44
C LEU A 14 3.57 5.61 -3.17
N ILE A 15 4.43 5.78 -4.18
CA ILE A 15 4.48 7.04 -4.96
C ILE A 15 3.16 7.26 -5.71
N SER A 16 2.59 6.23 -6.31
CA SER A 16 1.28 6.32 -7.00
C SER A 16 0.15 6.70 -6.04
N SER A 17 0.12 6.11 -4.84
CA SER A 17 -0.90 6.42 -3.84
C SER A 17 -0.78 7.86 -3.31
N LEU A 18 0.44 8.38 -3.21
CA LEU A 18 0.67 9.79 -2.86
C LEU A 18 0.21 10.74 -3.97
N ALA A 19 0.40 10.37 -5.23
CA ALA A 19 -0.06 11.15 -6.38
C ALA A 19 -1.59 11.19 -6.49
N GLU A 20 -2.27 10.07 -6.21
CA GLU A 20 -3.75 9.98 -6.23
C GLU A 20 -4.41 10.78 -5.09
N CYS A 21 -3.72 10.98 -3.97
CA CYS A 21 -4.25 11.77 -2.85
C CYS A 21 -4.22 13.28 -3.13
N GLU A 22 -3.65 13.71 -4.27
CA GLU A 22 -3.62 15.10 -4.75
C GLU A 22 -3.17 16.08 -3.65
N ARG A 23 -2.25 15.66 -2.78
CA ARG A 23 -1.73 16.46 -1.67
C ARG A 23 -0.29 16.84 -1.95
N LEU A 24 0.15 17.97 -1.39
CA LEU A 24 1.54 18.44 -1.45
C LEU A 24 2.52 17.28 -1.20
N PRO A 25 3.39 16.92 -2.15
CA PRO A 25 3.91 17.69 -3.29
C PRO A 25 3.17 17.56 -4.64
N PHE A 26 2.13 16.71 -4.73
CA PHE A 26 1.36 16.38 -5.96
C PHE A 26 -0.01 17.06 -6.01
N ASP A 27 -0.08 18.29 -5.49
CA ASP A 27 -1.30 19.06 -5.41
C ASP A 27 -1.49 19.87 -6.71
N LEU A 28 -2.19 19.30 -7.69
CA LEU A 28 -2.42 19.90 -9.01
C LEU A 28 -3.80 20.57 -9.12
N PRO A 29 -4.92 19.91 -8.75
CA PRO A 29 -6.25 20.46 -8.99
C PRO A 29 -6.58 21.64 -8.06
N GLU A 30 -5.97 21.71 -6.88
CA GLU A 30 -6.13 22.83 -5.95
C GLU A 30 -5.21 24.00 -6.30
N ALA A 31 -4.23 23.77 -7.18
CA ALA A 31 -3.04 24.59 -7.22
C ALA A 31 -2.69 25.11 -8.62
N GLU A 32 -3.39 24.65 -9.66
CA GLU A 32 -3.41 25.32 -10.97
C GLU A 32 -4.21 26.63 -10.98
N GLU A 33 -4.81 27.07 -9.87
CA GLU A 33 -5.04 28.51 -9.61
C GLU A 33 -3.99 29.14 -8.73
N GLU A 34 -2.90 29.50 -9.38
CA GLU A 34 -2.03 30.58 -8.91
C GLU A 34 -2.77 31.96 -8.85
N LEU A 35 -4.10 32.04 -9.10
CA LEU A 35 -4.91 33.28 -9.11
C LEU A 35 -6.25 33.28 -8.31
N VAL A 36 -6.97 32.18 -8.05
CA VAL A 36 -8.21 32.13 -7.22
C VAL A 36 -8.48 30.69 -6.74
N ALA A 37 -8.30 30.40 -5.45
CA ALA A 37 -8.39 29.09 -4.77
C ALA A 37 -9.44 28.06 -5.22
N GLY A 38 -9.20 27.37 -6.31
CA GLY A 38 -9.93 26.18 -6.70
C GLY A 38 -11.28 26.42 -7.35
N TYR A 39 -11.74 25.30 -7.87
CA TYR A 39 -13.11 24.83 -7.69
C TYR A 39 -13.60 24.99 -6.23
N GLN A 40 -12.70 25.05 -5.23
CA GLN A 40 -13.05 25.30 -3.83
C GLN A 40 -13.71 26.68 -3.62
N THR A 41 -13.44 27.70 -4.44
CA THR A 41 -14.09 29.01 -4.34
C THR A 41 -15.56 29.00 -4.78
N GLU A 42 -15.95 28.04 -5.62
CA GLU A 42 -17.32 27.93 -6.13
C GLU A 42 -18.27 27.24 -5.14
N TYR A 43 -17.72 26.51 -4.15
CA TYR A 43 -18.50 25.74 -3.19
C TYR A 43 -18.44 26.37 -1.79
N SER A 44 -19.61 26.56 -1.17
CA SER A 44 -19.74 27.10 0.19
C SER A 44 -20.54 26.16 1.10
N GLY A 45 -20.31 26.28 2.42
CA GLY A 45 -21.04 25.56 3.47
C GLY A 45 -20.81 24.04 3.48
N ILE A 46 -21.90 23.27 3.43
CA ILE A 46 -21.86 21.79 3.53
C ILE A 46 -21.17 21.15 2.33
N LYS A 47 -21.33 21.72 1.12
CA LYS A 47 -20.70 21.18 -0.09
C LYS A 47 -19.18 21.24 0.00
N PHE A 48 -18.65 22.36 0.48
CA PHE A 48 -17.23 22.51 0.80
C PHE A 48 -16.76 21.49 1.85
N GLY A 49 -17.53 21.31 2.92
CA GLY A 49 -17.24 20.31 3.95
C GLY A 49 -17.16 18.87 3.41
N LEU A 50 -18.04 18.50 2.47
CA LEU A 50 -18.02 17.17 1.84
C LEU A 50 -16.77 16.95 1.00
N PHE A 51 -16.32 17.95 0.23
CA PHE A 51 -15.07 17.86 -0.53
C PHE A 51 -13.86 17.69 0.39
N TYR A 52 -13.81 18.41 1.51
CA TYR A 52 -12.74 18.26 2.51
C TYR A 52 -12.75 16.88 3.15
N ILE A 53 -13.92 16.38 3.57
CA ILE A 53 -14.03 15.04 4.17
C ILE A 53 -13.62 13.97 3.15
N ALA A 54 -14.00 14.13 1.88
CA ALA A 54 -13.65 13.19 0.82
C ALA A 54 -12.13 13.10 0.61
N SER A 55 -11.40 14.22 0.61
CA SER A 55 -9.94 14.21 0.44
C SER A 55 -9.22 13.54 1.63
N TYR A 56 -9.69 13.76 2.86
CA TYR A 56 -9.16 13.06 4.03
C TYR A 56 -9.51 11.56 4.05
N LEU A 57 -10.70 11.19 3.55
CA LEU A 57 -11.07 9.79 3.39
C LEU A 57 -10.20 9.11 2.32
N ASN A 58 -9.91 9.78 1.20
CA ASN A 58 -9.02 9.24 0.17
C ASN A 58 -7.63 8.92 0.75
N LEU A 59 -7.08 9.85 1.55
CA LEU A 59 -5.80 9.66 2.23
C LEU A 59 -5.81 8.47 3.22
N LEU A 60 -6.91 8.30 3.96
CA LEU A 60 -7.08 7.19 4.88
C LEU A 60 -7.17 5.85 4.14
N VAL A 61 -7.96 5.81 3.07
CA VAL A 61 -8.18 4.60 2.26
C VAL A 61 -6.90 4.18 1.54
N SER A 62 -6.16 5.11 0.94
CA SER A 62 -4.89 4.82 0.27
C SER A 62 -3.86 4.23 1.24
N SER A 63 -3.73 4.81 2.44
CA SER A 63 -2.86 4.30 3.52
C SER A 63 -3.30 2.90 4.01
N LEU A 64 -4.60 2.64 4.00
CA LEU A 64 -5.18 1.33 4.32
C LEU A 64 -4.81 0.28 3.27
N PHE A 65 -4.90 0.61 1.98
CA PHE A 65 -4.46 -0.27 0.90
C PHE A 65 -2.97 -0.63 1.00
N VAL A 66 -2.10 0.33 1.26
CA VAL A 66 -0.65 0.07 1.45
C VAL A 66 -0.44 -0.93 2.59
N THR A 67 -1.13 -0.72 3.72
CA THR A 67 -1.01 -1.55 4.93
C THR A 67 -1.49 -2.98 4.69
N VAL A 68 -2.63 -3.15 4.02
CA VAL A 68 -3.22 -4.47 3.76
C VAL A 68 -2.40 -5.23 2.72
N LEU A 69 -2.06 -4.60 1.59
CA LEU A 69 -1.38 -5.26 0.47
C LEU A 69 0.07 -5.62 0.79
N TYR A 70 0.81 -4.74 1.47
CA TYR A 70 2.24 -4.92 1.69
C TYR A 70 2.61 -5.44 3.08
N LEU A 71 1.95 -4.96 4.15
CA LEU A 71 2.26 -5.34 5.55
C LEU A 71 1.29 -6.36 6.14
N GLY A 72 0.47 -6.98 5.29
CA GLY A 72 -0.37 -8.13 5.65
C GLY A 72 -1.48 -7.81 6.65
N GLY A 73 -1.88 -6.53 6.78
CA GLY A 73 -2.99 -6.10 7.63
C GLY A 73 -2.87 -6.61 9.07
N TRP A 74 -3.75 -7.53 9.44
CA TRP A 74 -3.84 -8.15 10.77
C TRP A 74 -2.58 -8.95 11.11
N ASN A 75 -1.86 -9.49 10.12
CA ASN A 75 -0.72 -10.35 10.43
C ASN A 75 0.45 -9.54 11.05
N LEU A 76 0.76 -9.83 12.31
CA LEU A 76 1.93 -9.32 13.01
C LEU A 76 3.06 -10.35 12.84
N SER A 77 4.06 -10.06 11.99
CA SER A 77 5.24 -10.94 11.84
C SER A 77 6.22 -10.86 13.00
N ILE A 78 6.00 -9.97 13.98
CA ILE A 78 6.78 -9.95 15.21
C ILE A 78 6.40 -11.21 16.01
N PRO A 79 7.36 -12.06 16.37
CA PRO A 79 7.08 -13.38 16.90
C PRO A 79 6.42 -13.22 18.25
N TYR A 80 5.11 -13.44 18.33
CA TYR A 80 4.44 -13.85 19.56
C TYR A 80 4.83 -13.02 20.81
N ILE A 81 5.10 -11.71 20.65
CA ILE A 81 5.43 -10.88 21.80
C ILE A 81 4.09 -10.56 22.46
N PHE A 82 3.72 -11.40 23.42
CA PHE A 82 2.72 -11.11 24.44
C PHE A 82 1.23 -11.23 24.10
N VAL A 83 0.81 -12.21 23.28
CA VAL A 83 -0.52 -12.80 23.51
C VAL A 83 -0.27 -14.22 23.99
N PRO A 84 -0.14 -14.42 25.31
CA PRO A 84 0.18 -15.73 25.83
C PRO A 84 -0.95 -16.69 25.47
N ASP A 85 -0.58 -17.95 25.27
CA ASP A 85 -1.45 -19.13 25.18
C ASP A 85 -2.46 -19.25 26.36
N ILE A 86 -2.46 -18.31 27.32
CA ILE A 86 -3.37 -18.17 28.45
C ILE A 86 -4.80 -17.79 28.01
N PHE A 87 -4.98 -17.10 26.87
CA PHE A 87 -6.33 -16.76 26.36
C PHE A 87 -6.92 -17.81 25.40
N GLY A 88 -6.27 -18.97 25.26
CA GLY A 88 -6.52 -19.96 24.21
C GLY A 88 -7.72 -20.89 24.38
N ILE A 89 -8.59 -20.74 25.39
CA ILE A 89 -9.68 -21.71 25.63
C ILE A 89 -11.09 -21.09 25.64
N ASN A 90 -11.22 -19.78 25.87
CA ASN A 90 -12.54 -19.13 25.98
C ASN A 90 -12.98 -18.47 24.67
N LYS A 91 -14.27 -18.58 24.29
CA LYS A 91 -14.88 -17.82 23.17
C LYS A 91 -14.57 -16.31 23.25
N GLY A 92 -14.40 -15.78 24.46
CA GLY A 92 -13.97 -14.39 24.69
C GLY A 92 -12.56 -14.09 24.17
N GLY A 93 -11.60 -15.01 24.27
CA GLY A 93 -10.23 -14.82 23.78
C GLY A 93 -10.12 -14.63 22.27
N LYS A 94 -11.03 -15.26 21.51
CA LYS A 94 -11.11 -15.07 20.06
C LYS A 94 -11.58 -13.67 19.66
N VAL A 95 -12.50 -13.08 20.44
CA VAL A 95 -12.96 -11.69 20.24
C VAL A 95 -11.84 -10.71 20.56
N PHE A 96 -11.13 -10.90 21.69
CA PHE A 96 -9.98 -10.07 22.04
C PHE A 96 -8.84 -10.15 21.00
N GLY A 97 -8.54 -11.34 20.47
CA GLY A 97 -7.55 -11.49 19.39
C GLY A 97 -7.93 -10.74 18.10
N THR A 98 -9.23 -10.66 17.80
CA THR A 98 -9.74 -9.91 16.63
C THR A 98 -9.63 -8.40 16.84
N LEU A 99 -9.98 -7.90 18.03
CA LEU A 99 -9.85 -6.48 18.37
C LEU A 99 -8.40 -6.01 18.32
N ILE A 100 -7.48 -6.83 18.85
CA ILE A 100 -6.03 -6.58 18.78
C ILE A 100 -5.56 -6.52 17.33
N GLY A 101 -6.06 -7.41 16.47
CA GLY A 101 -5.80 -7.39 15.04
C GLY A 101 -6.20 -6.10 14.34
N ILE A 102 -7.41 -5.64 14.62
CA ILE A 102 -7.96 -4.39 14.09
C ILE A 102 -7.12 -3.20 14.60
N PHE A 103 -6.78 -3.18 15.89
CA PHE A 103 -5.94 -2.13 16.45
C PHE A 103 -4.56 -2.07 15.79
N ILE A 104 -3.93 -3.22 15.54
CA ILE A 104 -2.65 -3.32 14.83
C ILE A 104 -2.76 -2.79 13.40
N THR A 105 -3.83 -3.17 12.68
CA THR A 105 -4.07 -2.64 11.33
C THR A 105 -4.18 -1.12 11.35
N LEU A 106 -4.94 -0.56 12.29
CA LEU A 106 -5.12 0.87 12.41
C LEU A 106 -3.79 1.56 12.76
N ALA A 107 -3.04 1.03 13.71
CA ALA A 107 -1.73 1.56 14.09
C ALA A 107 -0.75 1.58 12.89
N LYS A 108 -0.70 0.51 12.09
CA LYS A 108 0.08 0.48 10.85
C LYS A 108 -0.42 1.54 9.85
N THR A 109 -1.74 1.68 9.66
CA THR A 109 -2.28 2.70 8.76
C THR A 109 -1.93 4.12 9.21
N TYR A 110 -1.94 4.41 10.51
CA TYR A 110 -1.52 5.71 11.04
C TYR A 110 -0.03 5.98 10.80
N LEU A 111 0.83 4.95 10.85
CA LEU A 111 2.23 5.08 10.45
C LEU A 111 2.34 5.44 8.96
N PHE A 112 1.52 4.84 8.09
CA PHE A 112 1.49 5.21 6.68
C PHE A 112 0.93 6.61 6.43
N LEU A 113 -0.08 7.05 7.20
CA LEU A 113 -0.60 8.42 7.17
C LEU A 113 0.46 9.45 7.57
N PHE A 114 1.43 9.08 8.41
CA PHE A 114 2.53 9.97 8.77
C PHE A 114 3.43 10.30 7.57
N ILE A 115 3.56 9.41 6.58
CA ILE A 115 4.39 9.63 5.38
C ILE A 115 3.91 10.83 4.54
N PRO A 116 2.65 10.92 4.06
CA PRO A 116 2.16 12.07 3.29
C PRO A 116 2.20 13.37 4.10
N ILE A 117 2.04 13.30 5.42
CA ILE A 117 2.17 14.46 6.30
C ILE A 117 3.63 14.92 6.36
N ALA A 118 4.58 13.98 6.45
CA ALA A 118 6.00 14.30 6.44
C ALA A 118 6.48 14.81 5.07
N THR A 119 5.97 14.26 3.96
CA THR A 119 6.35 14.70 2.60
C THR A 119 5.98 16.15 2.32
N ARG A 120 4.93 16.66 2.97
CA ARG A 120 4.54 18.08 2.89
C ARG A 120 5.67 19.02 3.33
N TRP A 121 6.50 18.59 4.27
CA TRP A 121 7.59 19.40 4.81
C TRP A 121 8.95 19.13 4.17
N THR A 122 9.09 18.04 3.41
CA THR A 122 10.40 17.57 2.90
C THR A 122 10.58 17.80 1.40
N LEU A 123 9.51 17.84 0.61
CA LEU A 123 9.60 17.91 -0.85
C LEU A 123 9.06 19.24 -1.38
N PRO A 124 9.80 19.90 -2.31
CA PRO A 124 9.27 21.06 -3.01
C PRO A 124 8.12 20.63 -3.92
N ARG A 125 7.20 21.56 -4.18
CA ARG A 125 6.05 21.35 -5.07
C ARG A 125 6.50 20.99 -6.49
N LEU A 126 5.88 19.97 -7.08
CA LEU A 126 6.17 19.52 -8.44
C LEU A 126 5.19 20.16 -9.44
N ARG A 127 5.69 20.52 -10.62
CA ARG A 127 4.85 21.03 -11.72
C ARG A 127 4.11 19.88 -12.42
N MET A 128 2.94 20.17 -13.01
CA MET A 128 2.13 19.21 -13.78
C MET A 128 2.94 18.43 -14.81
N ASP A 129 3.76 19.12 -15.60
CA ASP A 129 4.63 18.48 -16.61
C ASP A 129 5.58 17.46 -16.00
N GLN A 130 6.11 17.73 -14.80
CA GLN A 130 7.05 16.85 -14.12
C GLN A 130 6.32 15.64 -13.52
N LEU A 131 5.12 15.84 -12.97
CA LEU A 131 4.30 14.75 -12.46
C LEU A 131 3.89 13.80 -13.59
N LEU A 132 3.40 14.34 -14.71
CA LEU A 132 3.04 13.54 -15.88
C LEU A 132 4.23 12.77 -16.45
N ASN A 133 5.39 13.42 -16.56
CA ASN A 133 6.62 12.73 -16.97
C ASN A 133 7.02 11.62 -15.98
N LEU A 134 6.90 11.84 -14.67
CA LEU A 134 7.18 10.82 -13.65
C LEU A 134 6.23 9.63 -13.77
N GLY A 135 4.93 9.87 -13.95
CA GLY A 135 3.93 8.81 -14.14
C GLY A 135 4.18 8.00 -15.41
N TRP A 136 4.26 8.69 -16.55
CA TRP A 136 4.31 8.04 -17.86
C TRP A 136 5.68 7.47 -18.22
N LYS A 137 6.78 8.14 -17.88
CA LYS A 137 8.13 7.68 -18.24
C LYS A 137 8.79 6.83 -17.17
N PHE A 138 8.40 6.98 -15.90
CA PHE A 138 9.05 6.29 -14.79
C PHE A 138 8.14 5.21 -14.18
N LEU A 139 6.98 5.58 -13.64
CA LEU A 139 6.14 4.64 -12.88
C LEU A 139 5.57 3.53 -13.78
N LEU A 140 5.07 3.87 -14.97
CA LEU A 140 4.48 2.89 -15.88
C LEU A 140 5.49 1.81 -16.32
N PRO A 141 6.65 2.15 -16.91
CA PRO A 141 7.62 1.13 -17.34
C PRO A 141 8.16 0.29 -16.19
N ILE A 142 8.40 0.89 -15.02
CA ILE A 142 8.90 0.17 -13.84
C ILE A 142 7.85 -0.81 -13.30
N SER A 143 6.58 -0.40 -13.25
CA SER A 143 5.49 -1.26 -12.80
C SER A 143 5.32 -2.50 -13.70
N LEU A 144 5.35 -2.29 -15.03
CA LEU A 144 5.28 -3.36 -16.02
C LEU A 144 6.49 -4.28 -15.96
N GLY A 145 7.70 -3.72 -15.83
CA GLY A 145 8.92 -4.50 -15.65
C GLY A 145 8.91 -5.36 -14.38
N ASN A 146 8.44 -4.80 -13.26
CA ASN A 146 8.30 -5.54 -12.00
C ASN A 146 7.27 -6.67 -12.10
N LEU A 147 6.18 -6.46 -12.84
CA LEU A 147 5.17 -7.49 -13.11
C LEU A 147 5.77 -8.64 -13.91
N LEU A 148 6.48 -8.35 -15.01
CA LEU A 148 7.15 -9.37 -15.83
C LEU A 148 8.22 -10.15 -15.05
N LEU A 149 9.00 -9.47 -14.22
CA LEU A 149 9.98 -10.12 -13.35
C LEU A 149 9.31 -11.06 -12.34
N THR A 150 8.20 -10.62 -11.76
CA THR A 150 7.45 -11.45 -10.80
C THR A 150 6.86 -12.69 -11.48
N THR A 151 6.23 -12.53 -12.65
CA THR A 151 5.64 -13.66 -13.38
C THR A 151 6.71 -14.64 -13.86
N SER A 152 7.84 -14.14 -14.37
CA SER A 152 8.99 -14.96 -14.76
C SER A 152 9.56 -15.74 -13.58
N SER A 153 9.78 -15.09 -12.43
CA SER A 153 10.29 -15.73 -11.22
C SER A 153 9.34 -16.83 -10.70
N GLN A 154 8.03 -16.58 -10.70
CA GLN A 154 7.04 -17.57 -10.29
C GLN A 154 6.96 -18.76 -11.25
N LEU A 155 7.04 -18.52 -12.56
CA LEU A 155 7.05 -19.57 -13.56
C LEU A 155 8.27 -20.48 -13.37
N LEU A 156 9.45 -19.89 -13.19
CA LEU A 156 10.71 -20.63 -12.98
C LEU A 156 10.66 -21.48 -11.71
N SER A 157 10.16 -20.92 -10.60
CA SER A 157 9.94 -21.66 -9.35
C SER A 157 9.00 -22.86 -9.55
N LYS A 158 7.92 -22.69 -10.32
CA LYS A 158 6.94 -23.75 -10.58
C LYS A 158 7.50 -24.85 -11.49
N ILE A 159 8.31 -24.49 -12.49
CA ILE A 159 8.98 -25.44 -13.39
C ILE A 159 9.97 -26.31 -12.62
N ILE A 160 10.82 -25.70 -11.80
CA ILE A 160 11.82 -26.42 -10.98
C ILE A 160 11.11 -27.37 -10.00
N LEU A 161 10.06 -26.92 -9.34
CA LEU A 161 9.29 -27.76 -8.42
C LEU A 161 8.66 -28.96 -9.16
N SER A 162 8.11 -28.74 -10.35
CA SER A 162 7.54 -29.80 -11.19
C SER A 162 8.60 -30.84 -11.59
N GLN A 163 9.76 -30.40 -12.07
CA GLN A 163 10.87 -31.29 -12.43
C GLN A 163 11.40 -32.07 -11.22
N PHE A 164 11.50 -31.42 -10.06
CA PHE A 164 11.93 -32.08 -8.83
C PHE A 164 10.92 -33.15 -8.39
N ILE A 165 9.62 -32.87 -8.46
CA ILE A 165 8.56 -33.85 -8.16
C ILE A 165 8.59 -35.02 -9.14
N ILE A 166 8.76 -34.77 -10.44
CA ILE A 166 8.87 -35.83 -11.45
C ILE A 166 10.11 -36.69 -11.22
N PHE A 167 11.26 -36.08 -10.92
CA PHE A 167 12.49 -36.79 -10.57
C PHE A 167 12.32 -37.67 -9.32
N PHE A 168 11.68 -37.15 -8.28
CA PHE A 168 11.39 -37.89 -7.05
C PHE A 168 10.41 -39.04 -7.29
N LEU A 169 9.35 -38.82 -8.09
CA LEU A 169 8.40 -39.87 -8.49
C LEU A 169 9.08 -40.98 -9.31
N TYR A 170 10.00 -40.62 -10.20
CA TYR A 170 10.76 -41.61 -10.99
C TYR A 170 11.73 -42.43 -10.13
N HIS A 171 12.24 -41.85 -9.04
CA HIS A 171 13.14 -42.54 -8.11
C HIS A 171 12.39 -43.37 -7.06
N ILE A 172 11.14 -43.00 -6.73
CA ILE A 172 10.28 -43.72 -5.77
C ILE A 172 9.41 -44.78 -6.44
N SER A 173 9.14 -44.69 -7.75
CA SER A 173 8.36 -45.70 -8.47
C SER A 173 9.08 -47.05 -8.43
N PRO A 174 8.56 -48.04 -7.70
CA PRO A 174 9.17 -49.36 -7.66
C PRO A 174 8.89 -50.05 -8.99
N THR A 175 9.95 -50.47 -9.67
CA THR A 175 9.95 -51.83 -10.22
C THR A 175 10.08 -52.81 -9.06
#